data_AF-A0A9D0VYK9-F1
#
_entry.id   AF-A0A9D0VYK9-F1
#
_cell.length_a   1.000
_cell.length_b   1.000
_cell.length_c   1.000
_cell.angle_alpha   90.00
_cell.angle_beta   90.00
_cell.angle_gamma   90.00
#
_symmetry.space_group_name_H-M   'P 1'
#
loop_
_entity.id
_entity.type
_entity.pdbx_description
1 polymer ?
#
loop_
_entity_poly.entity_id
_entity_poly.type
_entity_poly.pdbx_seq_one_letter_code
_entity_poly.pdbx_strand_id
1 'polypeptide(L)'
;PHEGIDFIIFNPAAFTHTSVALRDALLAVQIPFIEVHLSNVHAREGFRRKSYFSDIAVGVISGLGPIGYELALQAALSFLGDKKAES
;
A
#
# COMPACT_ATOMS: atom_id res chain seq x y z
N PRO A 1 16.26 -12.84 -4.05
CA PRO A 1 15.19 -13.53 -3.29
C PRO A 1 14.54 -12.54 -2.32
N HIS A 2 13.21 -12.47 -2.26
CA HIS A 2 12.53 -11.78 -1.15
C HIS A 2 12.90 -12.56 0.12
N GLU A 3 13.40 -11.91 1.17
CA GLU A 3 13.93 -12.54 2.39
C GLU A 3 12.82 -13.18 3.27
N GLY A 4 11.93 -13.97 2.66
CA GLY A 4 10.72 -14.49 3.30
C GLY A 4 9.61 -13.44 3.44
N ILE A 5 9.68 -12.33 2.70
CA ILE A 5 8.65 -11.28 2.71
C ILE A 5 7.72 -11.44 1.51
N ASP A 6 6.47 -11.81 1.78
CA ASP A 6 5.48 -12.09 0.74
C ASP A 6 4.54 -10.90 0.43
N PHE A 7 4.43 -9.93 1.34
CA PHE A 7 3.52 -8.79 1.21
C PHE A 7 3.97 -7.58 2.04
N ILE A 8 3.62 -6.37 1.62
CA ILE A 8 3.91 -5.12 2.35
C ILE A 8 2.62 -4.35 2.67
N ILE A 9 2.49 -3.88 3.90
CA ILE A 9 1.49 -2.85 4.27
C ILE A 9 2.23 -1.53 4.41
N PHE A 10 1.87 -0.54 3.59
CA PHE A 10 2.69 0.66 3.40
C PHE A 10 1.94 1.95 3.66
N ASN A 11 2.40 2.74 4.63
CA ASN A 11 1.96 4.12 4.83
C ASN A 11 3.16 5.07 4.65
N PRO A 12 3.33 5.66 3.44
CA PRO A 12 4.42 6.58 3.17
C PRO A 12 4.19 8.00 3.72
N ALA A 13 3.05 8.26 4.37
CA ALA A 13 2.69 9.55 4.93
C ALA A 13 2.87 10.72 3.92
N ALA A 14 3.77 11.66 4.18
CA ALA A 14 4.02 12.77 3.25
C ALA A 14 4.69 12.33 1.94
N PHE A 15 5.50 11.26 1.98
CA PHE A 15 6.21 10.76 0.81
C PHE A 15 5.30 10.15 -0.24
N THR A 16 4.05 9.85 0.12
CA THR A 16 2.94 9.54 -0.80
C THR A 16 2.92 10.46 -2.00
N HIS A 17 3.13 11.74 -1.74
CA HIS A 17 2.91 12.80 -2.71
C HIS A 17 4.19 13.27 -3.39
N THR A 18 5.36 12.72 -3.02
CA THR A 18 6.65 13.27 -3.45
C THR A 18 7.71 12.24 -3.82
N SER A 19 7.67 11.01 -3.28
CA SER A 19 8.82 10.10 -3.36
C SER A 19 8.72 9.12 -4.52
N VAL A 20 9.27 9.52 -5.67
CA VAL A 20 9.53 8.60 -6.80
C VAL A 20 10.58 7.55 -6.41
N ALA A 21 11.57 7.90 -5.59
CA ALA A 21 12.60 6.95 -5.15
C ALA A 21 12.02 5.73 -4.40
N LEU A 22 11.04 5.95 -3.51
CA LEU A 22 10.36 4.84 -2.83
C LEU A 22 9.46 4.05 -3.79
N ARG A 23 8.87 4.70 -4.80
CA ARG A 23 8.05 4.03 -5.82
C ARG A 23 8.91 3.05 -6.62
N ASP A 24 10.08 3.52 -7.06
CA ASP A 24 11.02 2.71 -7.82
C ASP A 24 11.57 1.55 -6.99
N ALA A 25 11.80 1.77 -5.68
CA ALA A 25 12.17 0.69 -4.76
C ALA A 25 11.08 -0.39 -4.66
N LEU A 26 9.81 -0.02 -4.55
CA LEU A 26 8.69 -0.98 -4.53
C LEU A 26 8.57 -1.76 -5.84
N LEU A 27 8.77 -1.10 -6.98
CA LEU A 27 8.77 -1.76 -8.29
C LEU A 27 9.95 -2.72 -8.46
N ALA A 28 11.14 -2.34 -7.96
CA ALA A 28 12.34 -3.16 -8.04
C ALA A 28 12.23 -4.44 -7.22
N VAL A 29 11.62 -4.37 -6.02
CA VAL A 29 11.45 -5.55 -5.17
C VAL A 29 10.28 -6.43 -5.59
N GLN A 30 9.35 -6.00 -6.44
CA GLN A 30 8.25 -6.82 -6.96
C GLN A 30 7.37 -7.52 -5.89
N ILE A 31 7.39 -7.04 -4.65
CA ILE A 31 6.55 -7.56 -3.55
C ILE A 31 5.21 -6.81 -3.60
N PRO A 32 4.05 -7.50 -3.63
CA PRO A 32 2.74 -6.85 -3.63
C PRO A 32 2.52 -6.05 -2.33
N PHE A 33 1.81 -4.94 -2.44
CA PHE A 33 1.56 -4.08 -1.28
C PHE A 33 0.20 -3.41 -1.29
N ILE A 34 -0.29 -3.06 -0.10
CA ILE A 34 -1.47 -2.20 0.11
C ILE A 34 -1.00 -0.86 0.70
N GLU A 35 -1.48 0.23 0.12
CA GLU A 35 -1.24 1.58 0.62
C GLU A 35 -2.27 1.94 1.70
N VAL A 36 -1.82 2.47 2.84
CA VAL A 36 -2.66 2.84 3.99
C VAL A 36 -2.42 4.28 4.38
N HIS A 37 -3.51 5.03 4.59
CA HIS A 37 -3.51 6.38 5.15
C HIS A 37 -4.46 6.49 6.34
N LEU A 38 -3.93 6.92 7.50
CA LEU A 38 -4.76 7.17 8.68
C LEU A 38 -5.85 8.21 8.41
N SER A 39 -5.49 9.33 7.77
CA SER A 39 -6.43 10.39 7.39
C SER A 39 -7.00 10.16 6.00
N ASN A 40 -8.21 10.69 5.73
CA ASN A 40 -8.77 10.72 4.40
C ASN A 40 -8.00 11.72 3.54
N VAL A 41 -7.14 11.25 2.65
CA VAL A 41 -6.29 12.12 1.81
C VAL A 41 -7.10 12.89 0.76
N HIS A 42 -8.27 12.39 0.39
CA HIS A 42 -9.17 13.03 -0.57
C HIS A 42 -9.93 14.22 0.04
N ALA A 43 -10.16 14.21 1.35
CA ALA A 43 -10.78 15.32 2.09
C ALA A 43 -9.79 16.48 2.38
N ARG A 44 -8.53 16.33 1.98
CA ARG A 44 -7.44 17.26 2.28
C ARG A 44 -7.07 18.12 1.07
N GLU A 45 -5.99 18.89 1.23
CA GLU A 45 -5.43 19.79 0.23
C GLU A 45 -5.16 19.09 -1.10
N GLY A 46 -5.24 19.80 -2.23
CA GLY A 46 -5.11 19.22 -3.56
C GLY A 46 -3.81 18.42 -3.77
N PHE A 47 -2.69 18.88 -3.21
CA PHE A 47 -1.41 18.20 -3.29
C PHE A 47 -1.38 16.86 -2.54
N ARG A 48 -2.32 16.60 -1.62
CA ARG A 48 -2.41 15.32 -0.91
C ARG A 48 -3.27 14.29 -1.61
N ARG A 49 -3.95 14.67 -2.69
CA ARG A 49 -4.84 13.76 -3.42
C ARG A 49 -4.09 12.88 -4.42
N LYS A 50 -2.87 13.29 -4.81
CA LYS A 50 -2.02 12.52 -5.74
C LYS A 50 -1.07 11.63 -4.95
N SER A 51 -1.12 10.33 -5.22
CA SER A 51 -0.13 9.36 -4.75
C SER A 51 0.74 8.91 -5.92
N TYR A 52 2.03 8.68 -5.65
CA TYR A 52 2.97 7.97 -6.55
C TYR A 52 2.89 6.45 -6.39
N PHE A 53 2.10 5.95 -5.44
CA PHE A 53 2.03 4.53 -5.08
C PHE A 53 0.69 3.89 -5.46
N SER A 54 -0.40 4.65 -5.45
CA SER A 54 -1.75 4.09 -5.63
C SER A 54 -1.98 3.39 -6.98
N ASP A 55 -1.26 3.77 -8.03
CA ASP A 55 -1.34 3.13 -9.36
C ASP A 55 -0.63 1.78 -9.43
N ILE A 56 0.28 1.49 -8.51
CA ILE A 56 1.08 0.25 -8.46
C ILE A 56 0.75 -0.63 -7.24
N ALA A 57 -0.12 -0.16 -6.34
CA ALA A 57 -0.60 -0.91 -5.18
C ALA A 57 -1.68 -1.93 -5.58
N VAL A 58 -1.81 -3.01 -4.81
CA VAL A 58 -2.95 -3.94 -4.90
C VAL A 58 -4.25 -3.23 -4.54
N GLY A 59 -4.18 -2.34 -3.55
CA GLY A 59 -5.32 -1.54 -3.09
C GLY A 59 -4.87 -0.38 -2.20
N VAL A 60 -5.80 0.54 -1.94
CA VAL A 60 -5.57 1.72 -1.10
C VAL A 60 -6.68 1.81 -0.05
N ILE A 61 -6.30 2.00 1.20
CA ILE A 61 -7.22 2.25 2.33
C ILE A 61 -6.91 3.63 2.92
N SER A 62 -7.87 4.54 2.94
CA SER A 62 -7.66 5.90 3.42
C SER A 62 -8.80 6.39 4.31
N GLY A 63 -8.46 7.05 5.42
CA GLY A 63 -9.42 7.77 6.26
C GLY A 63 -10.11 6.96 7.34
N LEU A 64 -9.65 5.72 7.57
CA LEU A 64 -10.19 4.85 8.61
C LEU A 64 -9.31 4.82 9.86
N GLY A 65 -8.33 5.71 10.01
CA GLY A 65 -7.44 5.71 11.16
C GLY A 65 -6.73 4.35 11.35
N PRO A 66 -6.46 3.94 12.60
CA PRO A 66 -5.73 2.70 12.88
C PRO A 66 -6.39 1.42 12.33
N ILE A 67 -7.73 1.35 12.25
CA ILE A 67 -8.42 0.16 11.73
C ILE A 67 -8.05 -0.12 10.26
N GLY A 68 -7.57 0.88 9.52
CA GLY A 68 -7.08 0.70 8.16
C GLY A 68 -5.92 -0.30 8.05
N TYR A 69 -5.08 -0.44 9.09
CA TYR A 69 -4.02 -1.45 9.11
C TYR A 69 -4.55 -2.86 9.32
N GLU A 70 -5.58 -3.02 10.16
CA GLU A 70 -6.23 -4.33 10.37
C GLU A 70 -6.92 -4.80 9.08
N LEU A 71 -7.62 -3.89 8.40
CA LEU A 71 -8.24 -4.17 7.10
C LEU A 71 -7.19 -4.51 6.03
N ALA A 72 -6.06 -3.78 6.00
CA ALA A 72 -4.96 -4.08 5.09
C ALA A 72 -4.34 -5.46 5.36
N LEU A 73 -4.19 -5.85 6.63
CA LEU A 73 -3.68 -7.15 7.01
C LEU A 73 -4.62 -8.28 6.58
N GLN A 74 -5.93 -8.13 6.83
CA GLN A 74 -6.93 -9.09 6.38
C GLN A 74 -6.91 -9.26 4.85
N ALA A 75 -6.90 -8.15 4.12
CA ALA A 75 -6.82 -8.16 2.66
C ALA A 75 -5.53 -8.82 2.15
N ALA A 76 -4.37 -8.56 2.79
CA ALA A 76 -3.11 -9.19 2.45
C ALA A 76 -3.15 -10.71 2.66
N LEU A 77 -3.71 -11.18 3.78
CA LEU A 77 -3.85 -12.61 4.06
C LEU A 77 -4.75 -13.31 3.04
N SER A 78 -5.88 -12.69 2.68
CA SER A 78 -6.77 -13.20 1.63
C SER A 78 -6.05 -13.26 0.28
N PHE A 79 -5.36 -12.19 -0.12
CA PHE A 79 -4.60 -12.13 -1.36
C PHE A 79 -3.55 -13.26 -1.47
N LEU A 80 -2.81 -13.51 -0.39
CA LEU A 80 -1.81 -14.58 -0.33
C LEU A 80 -2.43 -15.97 -0.31
N GLY A 81 -3.62 -16.14 0.28
CA GLY A 81 -4.39 -17.37 0.26
C GLY A 81 -4.84 -17.76 -1.14
N ASP A 82 -5.40 -16.80 -1.88
CA ASP A 82 -5.90 -17.02 -3.25
C ASP A 82 -4.74 -17.36 -4.20
N LYS A 83 -3.61 -16.65 -4.08
CA LYS A 83 -2.38 -16.92 -4.85
C LYS A 83 -1.85 -18.36 -4.68
N LYS A 84 -1.98 -18.95 -3.49
CA LYS A 84 -1.56 -20.33 -3.22
C LYS A 84 -2.54 -21.36 -3.79
N ALA A 85 -3.80 -21.01 -3.97
CA ALA A 85 -4.80 -21.90 -4.55
C ALA A 85 -4.71 -21.97 -6.09
N GLU A 86 -4.13 -20.95 -6.73
CA GLU A 86 -3.94 -20.86 -8.18
C GLU A 86 -2.60 -21.44 -8.68
N SER A 87 -1.69 -21.80 -7.78
CA SER A 87 -0.34 -22.34 -8.05
C SER A 87 -0.23 -23.83 -7.73
#